data_AF-A0A2P9FG48-F1
#
_entry.id   AF-A0A2P9FG48-F1
#
_cell.length_a   1.000
_cell.length_b   1.000
_cell.length_c   1.000
_cell.angle_alpha   90.00
_cell.angle_beta   90.00
_cell.angle_gamma   90.00
#
_symmetry.space_group_name_H-M   'P 1'
#
loop_
_entity.id
_entity.type
_entity.pdbx_description
1 polymer ?
#
loop_
_entity_poly.entity_id
_entity_poly.type
_entity_poly.pdbx_seq_one_letter_code
_entity_poly.pdbx_strand_id
1 'polypeptide(L)'
;MGGHRLLVTGPSGAGSTTLGRALATRWAVPHADVDDYLWLPSDPPYTDKRPVEERLALMRALFVPREAWVLSGTLRGWGDPVIAEADAVVFLTIDPDTRMDRLMARERVRYGDTIERGGSHEAAHHDFMRWAAGYESGDTPGRQAKDERWLATLDCPVLRQDSSRPLEELVADVTGWLDAQPAAGPRTA
;
A
#
# COMPACT_ATOMS: atom_id res chain seq x y z
N MET A 1 -10.17 -3.52 22.90
CA MET A 1 -10.38 -3.44 21.45
C MET A 1 -9.50 -4.50 20.83
N GLY A 2 -10.09 -5.46 20.12
CA GLY A 2 -9.31 -6.48 19.40
C GLY A 2 -8.48 -5.79 18.32
N GLY A 3 -7.27 -6.27 18.07
CA GLY A 3 -6.47 -5.69 17.00
C GLY A 3 -6.98 -6.16 15.63
N HIS A 4 -6.80 -5.32 14.61
CA HIS A 4 -7.23 -5.59 13.24
C HIS A 4 -6.05 -5.93 12.33
N ARG A 5 -6.31 -6.76 11.32
CA ARG A 5 -5.43 -7.05 10.19
C ARG A 5 -5.87 -6.23 8.99
N LEU A 6 -5.23 -5.08 8.80
CA LEU A 6 -5.62 -4.10 7.79
C LEU A 6 -4.62 -4.04 6.63
N LEU A 7 -5.13 -4.08 5.39
CA LEU A 7 -4.37 -3.67 4.20
C LEU A 7 -4.75 -2.24 3.80
N VAL A 8 -3.76 -1.35 3.74
CA VAL A 8 -3.90 0.02 3.20
C VAL A 8 -3.25 0.06 1.82
N THR A 9 -4.05 0.29 0.78
CA THR A 9 -3.63 0.27 -0.62
C THR A 9 -4.10 1.52 -1.36
N GLY A 10 -3.56 1.77 -2.54
CA GLY A 10 -3.83 2.94 -3.37
C GLY A 10 -2.73 3.14 -4.42
N PRO A 11 -2.91 4.08 -5.35
CA PRO A 11 -1.87 4.38 -6.34
C PRO A 11 -0.62 4.94 -5.67
N SER A 12 0.53 4.78 -6.34
CA SER A 12 1.77 5.42 -5.92
C SER A 12 1.57 6.93 -5.78
N GLY A 13 2.00 7.50 -4.64
CA GLY A 13 1.76 8.89 -4.26
C GLY A 13 0.52 9.14 -3.40
N ALA A 14 -0.35 8.15 -3.18
CA ALA A 14 -1.56 8.31 -2.36
C ALA A 14 -1.32 8.30 -0.84
N GLY A 15 -0.11 7.97 -0.38
CA GLY A 15 0.23 7.99 1.05
C GLY A 15 -0.19 6.74 1.84
N SER A 16 -0.31 5.58 1.19
CA SER A 16 -0.63 4.30 1.86
C SER A 16 0.33 3.97 3.00
N THR A 17 1.64 4.12 2.79
CA THR A 17 2.66 3.92 3.84
C THR A 17 2.50 4.92 4.99
N THR A 18 2.16 6.18 4.71
CA THR A 18 1.96 7.21 5.73
C THR A 18 0.76 6.88 6.62
N LEU A 19 -0.40 6.59 6.03
CA LEU A 19 -1.58 6.20 6.79
C LEU A 19 -1.36 4.87 7.52
N GLY A 20 -0.76 3.89 6.86
CA GLY A 20 -0.49 2.58 7.45
C GLY A 20 0.38 2.67 8.71
N ARG A 21 1.45 3.47 8.68
CA ARG A 21 2.31 3.72 9.86
C ARG A 21 1.57 4.43 10.98
N ALA A 22 0.73 5.41 10.64
CA ALA A 22 -0.05 6.16 11.64
C ALA A 22 -1.07 5.26 12.35
N LEU A 23 -1.78 4.41 11.60
CA LEU A 23 -2.71 3.42 12.16
C LEU A 23 -1.99 2.40 13.04
N ALA A 24 -0.88 1.85 12.55
CA ALA A 24 -0.06 0.91 13.31
C ALA A 24 0.44 1.50 14.64
N THR A 25 0.89 2.76 14.60
CA THR A 25 1.30 3.51 15.80
C THR A 25 0.11 3.70 16.75
N ARG A 26 -1.04 4.12 16.22
CA ARG A 26 -2.26 4.36 17.01
C ARG A 26 -2.80 3.11 17.69
N TRP A 27 -2.66 1.95 17.06
CA TRP A 27 -3.15 0.66 17.55
C TRP A 27 -2.08 -0.15 18.29
N ALA A 28 -0.82 0.32 18.32
CA ALA A 28 0.32 -0.39 18.88
C ALA A 28 0.52 -1.79 18.26
N VAL A 29 0.41 -1.89 16.93
CA VAL A 29 0.60 -3.13 16.16
C VAL A 29 1.73 -2.99 15.14
N PRO A 30 2.29 -4.09 14.61
CA PRO A 30 3.31 -4.02 13.58
C PRO A 30 2.79 -3.35 12.29
N HIS A 31 3.63 -2.51 11.70
CA HIS A 31 3.49 -2.05 10.31
C HIS A 31 4.42 -2.85 9.41
N ALA A 32 3.93 -3.24 8.23
CA ALA A 32 4.73 -3.82 7.16
C ALA A 32 4.49 -3.03 5.86
N ASP A 33 5.54 -2.81 5.06
CA ASP A 33 5.41 -2.28 3.71
C ASP A 33 5.64 -3.39 2.69
N VAL A 34 4.77 -3.51 1.68
CA VAL A 34 4.87 -4.53 0.64
C VAL A 34 6.23 -4.47 -0.08
N ASP A 35 6.80 -3.28 -0.27
CA ASP A 35 8.08 -3.13 -0.97
C ASP A 35 9.24 -3.85 -0.26
N ASP A 36 9.19 -3.98 1.07
CA ASP A 36 10.22 -4.69 1.87
C ASP A 36 10.27 -6.20 1.57
N TYR A 37 9.18 -6.74 1.03
CA TYR A 37 9.05 -8.16 0.67
C TYR A 37 9.16 -8.37 -0.83
N LEU A 38 8.67 -7.40 -1.62
CA LEU A 38 8.61 -7.46 -3.07
C LEU A 38 10.00 -7.42 -3.70
N TRP A 39 10.92 -6.62 -3.17
CA TRP A 39 12.22 -6.35 -3.77
C TRP A 39 13.36 -7.07 -3.05
N LEU A 40 14.34 -7.52 -3.82
CA LEU A 40 15.61 -7.96 -3.26
C LEU A 40 16.47 -6.74 -2.87
N PRO A 41 17.22 -6.80 -1.76
CA PRO A 41 18.19 -5.77 -1.42
C PRO A 41 19.19 -5.58 -2.57
N SER A 42 19.31 -4.35 -3.05
CA SER A 42 20.08 -3.97 -4.24
C SER A 42 20.57 -2.53 -4.09
N ASP A 43 21.67 -2.20 -4.79
CA ASP A 43 22.15 -0.84 -4.97
C ASP A 43 22.42 -0.61 -6.47
N PRO A 44 21.59 0.18 -7.18
CA PRO A 44 20.45 0.96 -6.68
C PRO A 44 19.26 0.08 -6.23
N PRO A 45 18.33 0.60 -5.41
CA PRO A 45 17.18 -0.18 -4.96
C PRO A 45 16.17 -0.47 -6.08
N TYR A 46 15.26 -1.41 -5.82
CA TYR A 46 14.10 -1.72 -6.68
C TYR A 46 14.45 -2.30 -8.05
N THR A 47 15.53 -3.10 -8.15
CA THR A 47 15.94 -3.75 -9.40
C THR A 47 15.22 -5.06 -9.63
N ASP A 48 15.33 -5.98 -8.67
CA ASP A 48 14.95 -7.37 -8.83
C ASP A 48 13.82 -7.73 -7.87
N LYS A 49 12.73 -8.26 -8.42
CA LYS A 49 11.61 -8.73 -7.61
C LYS A 49 11.95 -10.11 -7.04
N ARG A 50 11.78 -10.27 -5.74
CA ARG A 50 11.83 -11.56 -5.05
C ARG A 50 10.81 -12.53 -5.66
N PRO A 51 11.04 -13.85 -5.76
CA PRO A 51 10.03 -14.82 -6.19
C PRO A 51 8.77 -14.79 -5.33
N VAL A 52 7.58 -14.99 -5.90
CA VAL A 52 6.29 -14.84 -5.19
C VAL A 52 6.21 -15.72 -3.95
N GLU A 53 6.66 -16.97 -4.06
CA GLU A 53 6.66 -17.97 -3.00
C GLU A 53 7.50 -17.50 -1.80
N GLU A 54 8.66 -16.87 -2.06
CA GLU A 54 9.51 -16.31 -1.01
C GLU A 54 8.89 -15.07 -0.35
N ARG A 55 8.21 -14.20 -1.13
CA ARG A 55 7.51 -13.03 -0.58
C ARG A 55 6.46 -13.49 0.44
N LEU A 56 5.65 -14.47 0.04
CA LEU A 56 4.58 -15.02 0.86
C LEU A 56 5.13 -15.74 2.10
N ALA A 57 6.20 -16.54 1.94
CA ALA A 57 6.85 -17.21 3.06
C ALA A 57 7.40 -16.22 4.10
N LEU A 58 8.03 -15.13 3.66
CA LEU A 58 8.54 -14.08 4.55
C LEU A 58 7.40 -13.37 5.28
N MET A 59 6.34 -12.96 4.59
CA MET A 59 5.18 -12.33 5.23
C MET A 59 4.53 -13.28 6.26
N ARG A 60 4.38 -14.58 5.91
CA ARG A 60 3.83 -15.60 6.80
C ARG A 60 4.69 -15.84 8.04
N ALA A 61 6.01 -15.85 7.89
CA ALA A 61 6.91 -15.97 9.03
C ALA A 61 6.89 -14.73 9.91
N LEU A 62 6.78 -13.54 9.31
CA LEU A 62 7.00 -12.29 10.02
C LEU A 62 5.76 -11.73 10.68
N PHE A 63 4.57 -11.74 10.06
CA PHE A 63 3.42 -11.05 10.66
C PHE A 63 2.04 -11.65 10.37
N VAL A 64 1.84 -12.36 9.25
CA VAL A 64 0.49 -12.79 8.83
C VAL A 64 -0.29 -13.58 9.91
N PRO A 65 0.34 -14.51 10.67
CA PRO A 65 -0.37 -15.27 11.71
C PRO A 65 -0.73 -14.45 12.96
N ARG A 66 -0.21 -13.22 13.10
CA ARG A 66 -0.50 -12.39 14.27
C ARG A 66 -1.97 -12.00 14.29
N GLU A 67 -2.49 -11.72 15.47
CA GLU A 67 -3.88 -11.27 15.65
C GLU A 67 -4.13 -9.89 15.01
N ALA A 68 -3.08 -9.07 14.87
CA ALA A 68 -3.21 -7.72 14.34
C ALA A 68 -1.95 -7.23 13.64
N TRP A 69 -2.13 -6.46 12.55
CA TRP A 69 -1.07 -5.85 11.77
C TRP A 69 -1.65 -4.84 10.78
N VAL A 70 -0.81 -3.91 10.33
CA VAL A 70 -1.13 -3.01 9.21
C VAL A 70 -0.13 -3.24 8.09
N LEU A 71 -0.60 -3.59 6.90
CA LEU A 71 0.20 -3.75 5.69
C LEU A 71 -0.09 -2.58 4.75
N SER A 72 0.93 -1.89 4.24
CA SER A 72 0.77 -0.87 3.20
C SER A 72 1.33 -1.32 1.86
N GLY A 73 0.60 -1.04 0.78
CA GLY A 73 1.03 -1.35 -0.59
C GLY A 73 -0.01 -2.16 -1.35
N THR A 74 0.39 -2.72 -2.50
CA THR A 74 -0.51 -3.50 -3.36
C THR A 74 -0.08 -4.96 -3.46
N LEU A 75 -0.99 -5.86 -3.11
CA LEU A 75 -0.84 -7.31 -3.22
C LEU A 75 -1.49 -7.88 -4.49
N ARG A 76 -2.07 -7.02 -5.34
CA ARG A 76 -2.86 -7.41 -6.51
C ARG A 76 -2.06 -8.33 -7.43
N GLY A 77 -2.61 -9.52 -7.68
CA GLY A 77 -2.08 -10.50 -8.63
C GLY A 77 -1.05 -11.48 -8.06
N TRP A 78 -0.77 -11.46 -6.75
CA TRP A 78 0.16 -12.42 -6.14
C TRP A 78 -0.03 -12.66 -4.64
N GLY A 79 -0.73 -11.78 -3.92
CA GLY A 79 -0.84 -11.82 -2.46
C GLY A 79 -2.13 -12.38 -1.90
N ASP A 80 -2.92 -13.12 -2.68
CA ASP A 80 -4.23 -13.65 -2.26
C ASP A 80 -4.19 -14.41 -0.92
N PRO A 81 -3.17 -15.25 -0.62
CA PRO A 81 -3.08 -15.92 0.68
C PRO A 81 -2.91 -14.97 1.88
N VAL A 82 -2.34 -13.78 1.67
CA VAL A 82 -2.20 -12.74 2.71
C VAL A 82 -3.48 -11.91 2.82
N ILE A 83 -4.11 -11.60 1.68
CA ILE A 83 -5.36 -10.85 1.63
C ILE A 83 -6.49 -11.63 2.33
N ALA A 84 -6.54 -12.95 2.17
CA ALA A 84 -7.54 -13.80 2.82
C ALA A 84 -7.53 -13.72 4.37
N GLU A 85 -6.40 -13.30 4.95
CA GLU A 85 -6.23 -13.13 6.39
C GLU A 85 -6.60 -11.72 6.87
N ALA A 86 -6.77 -10.76 5.95
CA ALA A 86 -7.17 -9.40 6.29
C ALA A 86 -8.60 -9.37 6.83
N ASP A 87 -8.83 -8.48 7.81
CA ASP A 87 -10.18 -8.14 8.28
C ASP A 87 -10.83 -7.11 7.36
N ALA A 88 -10.03 -6.22 6.78
CA ALA A 88 -10.51 -5.13 5.95
C ALA A 88 -9.43 -4.56 5.04
N VAL A 89 -9.87 -3.81 4.03
CA VAL A 89 -9.01 -3.03 3.14
C VAL A 89 -9.40 -1.56 3.19
N VAL A 90 -8.41 -0.67 3.26
CA VAL A 90 -8.56 0.76 2.98
C VAL A 90 -7.95 1.04 1.61
N PHE A 91 -8.75 1.59 0.70
CA PHE A 91 -8.29 2.06 -0.61
C PHE A 91 -8.24 3.59 -0.65
N LEU A 92 -7.05 4.13 -0.87
CA LEU A 92 -6.83 5.57 -0.95
C LEU A 92 -7.07 6.09 -2.35
N THR A 93 -7.89 7.13 -2.43
CA THR A 93 -8.07 7.97 -3.61
C THR A 93 -7.42 9.32 -3.38
N ILE A 94 -7.05 9.99 -4.47
CA ILE A 94 -6.52 11.34 -4.46
C ILE A 94 -6.61 11.89 -5.88
N ASP A 95 -6.76 13.21 -5.98
CA ASP A 95 -6.61 13.94 -7.24
C ASP A 95 -5.25 13.60 -7.93
N PRO A 96 -5.23 13.30 -9.24
CA PRO A 96 -4.02 12.90 -9.95
C PRO A 96 -2.89 13.93 -9.89
N ASP A 97 -3.18 15.22 -10.01
CA ASP A 97 -2.17 16.26 -10.01
C ASP A 97 -1.52 16.37 -8.62
N THR A 98 -2.35 16.39 -7.58
CA THR A 98 -1.91 16.36 -6.18
C THR A 98 -1.07 15.11 -5.88
N ARG A 99 -1.46 13.96 -6.42
CA ARG A 99 -0.73 12.69 -6.28
C ARG A 99 0.67 12.77 -6.88
N MET A 100 0.78 13.33 -8.09
CA MET A 100 2.05 13.47 -8.79
C MET A 100 2.98 14.47 -8.10
N ASP A 101 2.45 15.58 -7.59
CA ASP A 101 3.23 16.55 -6.81
C ASP A 101 3.80 15.94 -5.53
N ARG A 102 2.97 15.20 -4.77
CA ARG A 102 3.42 14.48 -3.56
C ARG A 102 4.47 13.43 -3.90
N LEU A 103 4.30 12.72 -5.00
CA LEU A 103 5.25 11.70 -5.46
C LEU A 103 6.60 12.34 -5.80
N MET A 104 6.59 13.44 -6.57
CA MET A 104 7.81 14.17 -6.93
C MET A 104 8.54 14.70 -5.69
N ALA A 105 7.81 15.29 -4.74
CA ALA A 105 8.38 15.78 -3.48
C ALA A 105 9.06 14.64 -2.70
N ARG A 106 8.44 13.45 -2.64
CA ARG A 106 9.01 12.27 -1.99
C ARG A 106 10.29 11.80 -2.68
N GLU A 107 10.30 11.72 -4.00
CA GLU A 107 11.48 11.29 -4.77
C GLU A 107 12.66 12.25 -4.57
N ARG A 108 12.40 13.57 -4.54
CA ARG A 108 13.43 14.58 -4.23
C ARG A 108 14.01 14.41 -2.82
N VAL A 109 13.18 14.16 -1.82
CA VAL A 109 13.65 13.91 -0.45
C VAL A 109 14.50 12.64 -0.37
N ARG A 110 14.13 11.60 -1.14
CA ARG A 110 14.80 10.29 -1.10
C ARG A 110 16.13 10.28 -1.85
N TYR A 111 16.18 10.89 -3.03
CA TYR A 111 17.31 10.73 -3.96
C TYR A 111 18.09 12.02 -4.19
N GLY A 112 17.61 13.17 -3.71
CA GLY A 112 18.28 14.47 -3.85
C GLY A 112 18.59 14.80 -5.31
N ASP A 113 19.77 15.36 -5.56
CA ASP A 113 20.18 15.79 -6.91
C ASP A 113 20.43 14.62 -7.89
N THR A 114 20.42 13.37 -7.42
CA THR A 114 20.72 12.21 -8.29
C THR A 114 19.61 11.91 -9.31
N ILE A 115 18.41 12.47 -9.13
CA ILE A 115 17.31 12.37 -10.11
C ILE A 115 17.30 13.50 -11.14
N GLU A 116 18.11 14.54 -10.92
CA GLU A 116 18.24 15.67 -11.84
C GLU A 116 19.09 15.28 -13.06
N ARG A 117 19.14 16.16 -14.07
CA ARG A 117 19.83 15.89 -15.34
C ARG A 117 21.31 15.54 -15.14
N GLY A 118 21.72 14.38 -15.67
CA GLY A 118 23.07 13.84 -15.53
C GLY A 118 23.31 13.08 -14.21
N GLY A 119 22.30 12.97 -13.35
CA GLY A 119 22.35 12.22 -12.11
C GLY A 119 22.21 10.70 -12.32
N SER A 120 22.71 9.91 -11.36
CA SER A 120 22.73 8.45 -11.46
C SER A 120 21.34 7.80 -11.48
N HIS A 121 20.30 8.49 -11.00
CA HIS A 121 18.92 8.01 -10.94
C HIS A 121 17.99 8.71 -11.94
N GLU A 122 18.48 9.61 -12.80
CA GLU A 122 17.65 10.39 -13.75
C GLU A 122 16.71 9.50 -14.57
N ALA A 123 17.27 8.48 -15.25
CA ALA A 123 16.49 7.60 -16.12
C ALA A 123 15.43 6.79 -15.35
N ALA A 124 15.83 6.19 -14.23
CA ALA A 124 14.93 5.40 -13.38
C ALA A 124 13.81 6.27 -12.80
N HIS A 125 14.12 7.49 -12.35
CA HIS A 125 13.14 8.45 -11.87
C HIS A 125 12.16 8.87 -12.96
N HIS A 126 12.65 9.21 -14.15
CA HIS A 126 11.79 9.59 -15.28
C HIS A 126 10.84 8.46 -15.67
N ASP A 127 11.33 7.22 -15.77
CA ASP A 127 10.51 6.07 -16.09
C ASP A 127 9.48 5.77 -14.99
N PHE A 128 9.86 5.90 -13.72
CA PHE A 128 8.95 5.76 -12.59
C PHE A 128 7.85 6.82 -12.59
N MET A 129 8.18 8.09 -12.82
CA MET A 129 7.20 9.18 -12.87
C MET A 129 6.24 9.02 -14.05
N ARG A 130 6.75 8.66 -15.24
CA ARG A 130 5.92 8.36 -16.42
C ARG A 130 5.00 7.18 -16.14
N TRP A 131 5.53 6.10 -15.55
CA TRP A 131 4.73 4.95 -15.15
C TRP A 131 3.63 5.39 -14.21
N ALA A 132 3.95 6.12 -13.12
CA ALA A 132 3.01 6.54 -12.09
C ALA A 132 1.89 7.46 -12.62
N ALA A 133 2.22 8.36 -13.55
CA ALA A 133 1.24 9.24 -14.20
C ALA A 133 0.22 8.47 -15.04
N GLY A 134 0.59 7.34 -15.65
CA GLY A 134 -0.31 6.49 -16.42
C GLY A 134 -1.24 5.60 -15.58
N TYR A 135 -1.57 5.95 -14.34
CA TYR A 135 -2.39 5.11 -13.46
C TYR A 135 -3.84 5.03 -13.94
N GLU A 136 -4.42 6.18 -14.28
CA GLU A 136 -5.80 6.36 -14.70
C GLU A 136 -5.95 6.01 -16.20
N SER A 137 -5.00 6.48 -17.02
CA SER A 137 -5.07 6.49 -18.49
C SER A 137 -4.10 5.55 -19.21
N GLY A 138 -3.41 4.67 -18.48
CA GLY A 138 -2.41 3.72 -19.05
C GLY A 138 -3.02 2.59 -19.90
N ASP A 139 -2.36 1.40 -19.92
CA ASP A 139 -2.76 0.20 -20.68
C ASP A 139 -4.29 -0.01 -20.73
N THR A 140 -4.86 -0.60 -21.78
CA THR A 140 -6.30 -0.92 -21.80
C THR A 140 -6.52 -2.34 -21.24
N PRO A 141 -7.11 -2.54 -20.03
CA PRO A 141 -7.69 -1.56 -19.11
C PRO A 141 -6.67 -0.93 -18.14
N GLY A 142 -6.88 0.35 -17.79
CA GLY A 142 -5.95 1.15 -16.99
C GLY A 142 -5.65 0.54 -15.63
N ARG A 143 -4.54 0.92 -14.98
CA ARG A 143 -4.19 0.34 -13.66
C ARG A 143 -5.25 0.66 -12.60
N GLN A 144 -5.86 1.84 -12.65
CA GLN A 144 -7.04 2.16 -11.85
C GLN A 144 -8.16 1.13 -12.06
N ALA A 145 -8.54 0.86 -13.31
CA ALA A 145 -9.59 -0.13 -13.62
C ALA A 145 -9.21 -1.55 -13.16
N LYS A 146 -7.91 -1.91 -13.18
CA LYS A 146 -7.42 -3.19 -12.62
C LYS A 146 -7.55 -3.22 -11.09
N ASP A 147 -7.26 -2.13 -10.38
CA ASP A 147 -7.48 -2.03 -8.94
C ASP A 147 -8.97 -2.09 -8.60
N GLU A 148 -9.83 -1.37 -9.33
CA GLU A 148 -11.28 -1.41 -9.15
C GLU A 148 -11.85 -2.83 -9.29
N ARG A 149 -11.42 -3.55 -10.34
CA ARG A 149 -11.83 -4.95 -10.54
C ARG A 149 -11.35 -5.85 -9.40
N TRP A 150 -10.11 -5.68 -8.97
CA TRP A 150 -9.54 -6.48 -7.88
C TRP A 150 -10.22 -6.20 -6.53
N LEU A 151 -10.50 -4.94 -6.21
CA LEU A 151 -11.23 -4.59 -4.99
C LEU A 151 -12.64 -5.19 -4.97
N ALA A 152 -13.29 -5.29 -6.14
CA ALA A 152 -14.60 -5.91 -6.27
C ALA A 152 -14.60 -7.45 -6.10
N THR A 153 -13.44 -8.10 -6.09
CA THR A 153 -13.33 -9.55 -5.83
C THR A 153 -13.00 -9.89 -4.38
N LEU A 154 -12.87 -8.90 -3.49
CA LEU A 154 -12.49 -9.13 -2.10
C LEU A 154 -13.71 -9.54 -1.27
N ASP A 155 -13.55 -10.58 -0.45
CA ASP A 155 -14.58 -11.04 0.49
C ASP A 155 -14.66 -10.18 1.77
N CYS A 156 -13.62 -9.39 2.03
CA CYS A 156 -13.56 -8.48 3.18
C CYS A 156 -14.09 -7.08 2.83
N PRO A 157 -14.61 -6.34 3.83
CA PRO A 157 -15.07 -4.96 3.65
C PRO A 157 -13.95 -4.03 3.15
N VAL A 158 -14.31 -3.13 2.23
CA VAL A 158 -13.41 -2.13 1.66
C VAL A 158 -13.90 -0.71 1.98
N LEU A 159 -13.06 0.07 2.65
CA LEU A 159 -13.28 1.51 2.90
C LEU A 159 -12.51 2.34 1.88
N ARG A 160 -13.17 3.33 1.27
CA ARG A 160 -12.51 4.33 0.42
C ARG A 160 -12.26 5.60 1.19
N GLN A 161 -11.06 6.17 1.05
CA GLN A 161 -10.67 7.40 1.72
C GLN A 161 -9.98 8.36 0.75
N ASP A 162 -10.45 9.61 0.72
CA ASP A 162 -9.73 10.68 0.04
C ASP A 162 -8.53 11.12 0.90
N SER A 163 -7.34 10.75 0.45
CA SER A 163 -6.07 11.03 1.14
C SER A 163 -5.60 12.48 1.01
N SER A 164 -6.39 13.37 0.38
CA SER A 164 -6.18 14.82 0.46
C SER A 164 -6.42 15.37 1.87
N ARG A 165 -7.25 14.68 2.67
CA ARG A 165 -7.65 15.06 4.03
C ARG A 165 -6.51 14.98 5.06
N PRO A 166 -6.62 15.68 6.20
CA PRO A 166 -5.65 15.58 7.29
C PRO A 166 -5.47 14.15 7.80
N LEU A 167 -4.22 13.76 8.07
CA LEU A 167 -3.87 12.40 8.50
C LEU A 167 -4.63 11.96 9.77
N GLU A 168 -4.80 12.88 10.73
CA GLU A 168 -5.50 12.60 11.99
C GLU A 168 -6.97 12.24 11.74
N GLU A 169 -7.64 12.92 10.81
CA GLU A 169 -9.01 12.59 10.41
C GLU A 169 -9.08 11.23 9.73
N LEU A 170 -8.14 10.94 8.82
CA LEU A 170 -8.09 9.63 8.15
C LEU A 170 -7.92 8.49 9.16
N VAL A 171 -7.04 8.67 10.15
CA VAL A 171 -6.82 7.69 11.23
C VAL A 171 -8.09 7.51 12.07
N ALA A 172 -8.74 8.61 12.46
CA ALA A 172 -9.97 8.57 13.23
C ALA A 172 -11.11 7.87 12.47
N ASP A 173 -11.29 8.21 11.20
CA ASP A 173 -12.35 7.64 10.36
C ASP A 173 -12.14 6.14 10.10
N VAL A 174 -10.91 5.71 9.80
CA VAL A 174 -10.61 4.28 9.62
C VAL A 174 -10.84 3.52 10.93
N THR A 175 -10.43 4.07 12.07
CA THR A 175 -10.61 3.45 13.38
C THR A 175 -12.11 3.32 13.71
N GLY A 176 -12.86 4.42 13.58
CA GLY A 176 -14.30 4.42 13.86
C GLY A 176 -15.08 3.50 12.92
N TRP A 177 -14.69 3.42 11.64
CA TRP A 177 -15.30 2.50 10.69
C TRP A 177 -15.05 1.03 11.05
N LEU A 178 -13.83 0.67 11.48
CA LEU A 178 -13.50 -0.69 11.93
C LEU A 178 -14.22 -1.07 13.22
N ASP A 179 -14.28 -0.17 14.20
CA ASP A 179 -14.98 -0.38 15.48
C ASP A 179 -16.49 -0.60 15.28
N ALA A 180 -17.07 -0.02 14.22
CA ALA A 180 -18.47 -0.20 13.86
C ALA A 180 -18.76 -1.53 13.15
N GLN A 181 -17.73 -2.28 12.74
CA GLN A 181 -17.93 -3.56 12.08
C GLN A 181 -18.21 -4.67 13.10
N PRO A 182 -19.11 -5.60 12.79
CA PRO A 182 -19.29 -6.77 13.64
C PRO A 182 -17.96 -7.51 13.76
N ALA A 183 -17.60 -7.90 14.99
CA ALA A 183 -16.39 -8.68 15.22
C ALA A 183 -16.38 -9.88 14.26
N ALA A 184 -15.31 -10.03 13.49
CA ALA A 184 -15.13 -11.19 12.63
C ALA A 184 -15.30 -12.43 13.51
N GLY A 185 -16.22 -13.33 13.13
CA GLY A 185 -16.45 -14.57 13.85
C GLY A 185 -15.14 -15.37 13.97
N PRO A 186 -15.04 -16.32 14.92
CA PRO A 186 -13.84 -17.12 15.10
C PRO A 186 -13.48 -17.82 13.78
N ARG A 187 -12.32 -17.47 13.22
CA ARG A 187 -11.78 -18.13 12.02
C ARG A 187 -11.16 -19.44 12.48
N THR A 188 -11.74 -20.57 12.05
CA THR A 188 -11.19 -21.91 12.32
C THR A 188 -9.78 -22.02 11.73
N ALA A 189 -8.86 -22.50 12.57
CA ALA A 189 -7.45 -22.75 12.25
C ALA A 189 -7.27 -23.85 11.19
#